data_AF-A0A536VGF7-F1
#
_entry.id   AF-A0A536VGF7-F1
#
_cell.length_a   1.000
_cell.length_b   1.000
_cell.length_c   1.000
_cell.angle_alpha   90.00
_cell.angle_beta   90.00
_cell.angle_gamma   90.00
#
_symmetry.space_group_name_H-M   'P 1'
#
loop_
_entity.id
_entity.type
_entity.pdbx_description
1 polymer ?
#
loop_
_entity_poly.entity_id
_entity_poly.type
_entity_poly.pdbx_seq_one_letter_code
_entity_poly.pdbx_strand_id
1 'polypeptide(L)' 'ARIVAELEIAAAGAEVIMPDDLVDEVTALVEWPKVYTGGFDPAFLEVPQECLILTMQRNQRYFALAGPDGRL' A
#
# COMPACT_ATOMS: atom_id res chain seq x y z
N ALA A 1 1.46 -13.88 5.92
CA ALA A 1 0.56 -13.46 7.03
C ALA A 1 -0.86 -13.24 6.50
N ARG A 2 -1.92 -13.31 7.33
CA ARG A 2 -3.33 -13.10 6.89
C ARG A 2 -3.51 -11.81 6.09
N ILE A 3 -2.83 -10.74 6.52
CA ILE A 3 -2.85 -9.42 5.87
C ILE A 3 -2.40 -9.47 4.40
N VAL A 4 -1.45 -10.32 4.02
CA VAL A 4 -0.96 -10.44 2.64
C VAL A 4 -2.08 -10.91 1.71
N ALA A 5 -2.83 -11.93 2.14
CA ALA A 5 -3.98 -12.40 1.37
C ALA A 5 -5.08 -11.34 1.28
N GLU A 6 -5.32 -10.56 2.34
CA GLU A 6 -6.27 -9.44 2.32
C GLU A 6 -5.82 -8.32 1.38
N LEU A 7 -4.52 -8.01 1.31
CA LEU A 7 -3.96 -7.00 0.41
C LEU A 7 -4.15 -7.40 -1.06
N GLU A 8 -3.83 -8.64 -1.40
CA GLU A 8 -4.03 -9.18 -2.76
C GLU A 8 -5.50 -9.14 -3.20
N ILE A 9 -6.42 -9.47 -2.30
CA ILE A 9 -7.87 -9.37 -2.57
C ILE A 9 -8.29 -7.91 -2.78
N ALA A 10 -7.80 -7.01 -1.91
CA ALA A 10 -8.13 -5.59 -1.95
C ALA A 10 -7.59 -4.89 -3.20
N ALA A 11 -6.47 -5.37 -3.76
CA ALA A 11 -5.85 -4.81 -4.95
C ALA A 11 -6.73 -4.93 -6.20
N ALA A 12 -7.65 -5.89 -6.23
CA ALA A 12 -8.61 -6.08 -7.33
C ALA A 12 -7.97 -6.11 -8.73
N GLY A 13 -6.75 -6.67 -8.84
CA GLY A 13 -5.99 -6.77 -10.10
C GLY A 13 -4.93 -5.68 -10.31
N ALA A 14 -4.79 -4.73 -9.39
CA ALA A 14 -3.61 -3.86 -9.28
C ALA A 14 -2.42 -4.62 -8.67
N GLU A 15 -1.21 -4.15 -8.92
CA GLU A 15 0.00 -4.64 -8.26
C GLU A 15 0.12 -4.03 -6.87
N VAL A 16 0.29 -4.85 -5.85
CA VAL A 16 0.52 -4.39 -4.47
C VAL A 16 2.01 -4.23 -4.22
N ILE A 17 2.44 -3.00 -3.91
CA ILE A 17 3.80 -2.72 -3.49
C ILE A 17 3.90 -2.96 -1.97
N MET A 18 4.26 -4.20 -1.59
CA MET A 18 4.38 -4.64 -0.20
C MET A 18 5.77 -5.21 0.11
N PRO A 19 6.72 -4.35 0.51
CA PRO A 19 8.00 -4.80 1.07
C PRO A 19 7.79 -5.69 2.30
N ASP A 20 8.56 -6.79 2.40
CA ASP A 20 8.44 -7.76 3.50
C ASP A 20 8.65 -7.11 4.87
N ASP A 21 9.58 -6.16 4.99
CA ASP A 21 9.87 -5.43 6.22
C ASP A 21 8.69 -4.58 6.69
N LEU A 22 7.93 -3.99 5.78
CA LEU A 22 6.72 -3.25 6.10
C LEU A 22 5.58 -4.17 6.55
N VAL A 23 5.45 -5.35 5.93
CA VAL A 23 4.46 -6.35 6.37
C VAL A 23 4.76 -6.82 7.79
N ASP A 24 6.02 -7.07 8.10
CA ASP A 24 6.47 -7.43 9.44
C ASP A 24 6.24 -6.29 10.44
N GLU A 25 6.54 -5.04 10.07
CA GLU A 25 6.26 -3.87 10.92
C GLU A 25 4.76 -3.76 11.24
N VAL A 26 3.88 -3.80 10.22
CA VAL A 26 2.43 -3.66 10.41
C VAL A 26 1.85 -4.80 11.25
N THR A 27 2.32 -6.03 11.05
CA THR A 27 1.86 -7.19 11.83
C THR A 27 2.36 -7.17 13.27
N ALA A 28 3.50 -6.51 13.55
CA ALA A 28 3.98 -6.29 14.91
C ALA A 28 3.26 -5.12 15.62
N LEU A 29 2.69 -4.17 14.86
CA LEU A 29 1.98 -3.01 15.42
C LEU A 29 0.53 -3.29 15.85
N VAL A 30 -0.15 -4.23 15.17
CA VAL A 30 -1.59 -4.47 15.37
C VAL A 30 -1.87 -5.96 15.51
N GLU A 31 -2.54 -6.35 16.59
CA GLU A 31 -2.91 -7.76 16.84
C GLU A 31 -3.85 -8.34 15.75
N TRP A 32 -4.72 -7.48 15.19
CA TRP A 32 -5.71 -7.85 14.18
C TRP A 32 -5.71 -6.86 13.01
N PRO A 33 -4.73 -6.93 12.10
CA PRO A 33 -4.67 -6.04 10.96
C PRO A 33 -5.87 -6.28 10.03
N LYS A 34 -6.38 -5.19 9.45
CA LYS A 34 -7.48 -5.20 8.48
C LYS A 34 -7.19 -4.21 7.36
N VAL A 35 -7.38 -4.66 6.13
CA VAL A 35 -7.07 -3.86 4.94
C VAL A 35 -8.27 -3.01 4.54
N TYR A 36 -7.99 -1.76 4.19
CA TYR A 36 -8.93 -0.84 3.57
C TYR A 36 -8.29 -0.21 2.34
N THR A 37 -9.06 -0.05 1.27
CA THR A 37 -8.62 0.68 0.08
C THR A 37 -9.01 2.14 0.18
N GLY A 38 -8.10 3.01 -0.25
CA GLY A 38 -8.30 4.45 -0.32
C GLY A 38 -7.65 4.98 -1.59
N GLY A 39 -8.17 6.10 -2.09
CA GLY A 39 -7.62 6.79 -3.25
C GLY A 39 -7.16 8.19 -2.89
N PHE A 40 -6.26 8.74 -3.70
CA PHE A 40 -5.86 10.14 -3.63
C PHE A 40 -6.62 10.96 -4.67
N ASP A 41 -6.76 12.26 -4.41
CA ASP A 41 -7.18 13.20 -5.45
C ASP A 41 -6.10 13.23 -6.55
N PRO A 42 -6.48 13.19 -7.84
CA PRO A 42 -5.54 13.23 -8.96
C PRO A 42 -4.49 14.34 -8.87
N ALA A 43 -4.83 15.49 -8.28
CA ALA A 43 -3.87 16.60 -8.12
C ALA A 43 -2.66 16.23 -7.23
N PHE A 44 -2.83 15.29 -6.29
CA PHE A 44 -1.73 14.82 -5.44
C PHE A 44 -0.87 13.75 -6.12
N LEU A 45 -1.35 13.14 -7.21
CA LEU A 45 -0.62 12.16 -8.02
C LEU A 45 0.32 12.81 -9.03
N GLU A 46 0.33 14.15 -9.13
CA GLU A 46 1.31 14.91 -9.94
C GLU A 46 2.72 14.89 -9.34
N VAL A 47 2.83 14.59 -8.05
CA VAL A 47 4.12 14.41 -7.36
C VAL A 47 4.75 13.10 -7.83
N PRO A 48 6.10 13.02 -7.97
CA PRO A 48 6.77 11.78 -8.31
C PRO A 48 6.32 10.60 -7.44
N GLN A 49 5.90 9.53 -8.09
CA GLN A 49 5.34 8.35 -7.44
C GLN A 49 6.28 7.75 -6.39
N GLU A 50 7.60 7.81 -6.61
CA GLU A 50 8.60 7.30 -5.69
C GLU A 50 8.57 8.06 -4.36
N CYS A 51 8.34 9.38 -4.41
CA CYS A 51 8.18 10.21 -3.22
C CYS A 51 6.89 9.90 -2.46
N LEU A 52 5.80 9.64 -3.19
CA LEU A 52 4.51 9.25 -2.61
C LEU A 52 4.60 7.89 -1.92
N ILE A 53 5.11 6.87 -2.61
CA ILE A 53 5.30 5.51 -2.07
C ILE A 53 6.18 5.55 -0.83
N LEU A 54 7.30 6.27 -0.88
CA LEU A 54 8.20 6.40 0.26
C LEU A 54 7.49 7.01 1.48
N THR A 55 6.67 8.04 1.26
CA THR A 55 5.92 8.71 2.32
C THR A 55 4.83 7.81 2.90
N MET A 56 4.10 7.09 2.04
CA MET A 56 3.08 6.12 2.41
C MET A 56 3.67 5.01 3.30
N GLN A 57 4.81 4.44 2.89
CA GLN A 57 5.45 3.36 3.64
C GLN A 57 6.03 3.86 4.97
N ARG A 58 6.82 4.94 4.95
CA ARG A 58 7.57 5.37 6.15
C ARG A 58 6.72 6.08 7.20
N ASN A 59 5.81 6.94 6.79
CA ASN A 59 5.08 7.79 7.73
C ASN A 59 3.72 7.18 8.11
N GLN A 60 3.09 6.48 7.17
CA GLN A 60 1.69 6.05 7.30
C GLN A 60 1.55 4.53 7.43
N ARG A 61 2.60 3.75 7.16
CA ARG A 61 2.59 2.28 7.06
C ARG A 61 1.54 1.76 6.08
N TYR A 62 1.45 2.42 4.93
CA TYR A 62 0.51 2.08 3.87
C TYR A 62 1.19 1.26 2.77
N PHE A 63 0.41 0.41 2.13
CA PHE A 63 0.79 -0.35 0.94
C PHE A 63 0.25 0.36 -0.28
N ALA A 64 1.12 0.64 -1.25
CA ALA A 64 0.71 1.30 -2.48
C ALA A 64 0.14 0.29 -3.47
N LEU A 65 -0.88 0.69 -4.23
CA LEU A 65 -1.44 -0.09 -5.32
C LEU A 65 -1.04 0.59 -6.63
N ALA A 66 -0.41 -0.15 -7.53
CA ALA A 66 -0.07 0.32 -8.87
C ALA A 66 -1.02 -0.31 -9.89
N GLY A 67 -1.62 0.53 -10.73
CA GLY A 67 -2.45 0.11 -11.84
C GLY A 67 -1.66 -0.66 -12.92
N PRO A 68 -2.35 -1.17 -13.95
CA PRO A 68 -1.75 -1.96 -15.03
C PRO A 68 -0.66 -1.22 -15.83
N ASP A 69 -0.66 0.10 -15.78
CA ASP A 69 0.33 0.99 -16.39
C ASP A 69 1.53 1.30 -15.46
N GLY A 70 1.55 0.71 -14.27
CA GLY A 70 2.58 0.89 -13.26
C GLY A 70 2.46 2.21 -12.49
N ARG A 71 1.33 2.92 -12.58
CA ARG A 71 1.10 4.20 -11.89
C ARG A 71 0.17 4.03 -10.70
N LEU A 72 0.30 4.91 -9.71
CA LEU A 72 -0.62 5.04 -8.57
C LEU A 72 -1.97 5.63 -8.98
#